data_AF-A0A520SAF1-F1
#
_entry.id   AF-A0A520SAF1-F1
#
_cell.length_a   1.000
_cell.length_b   1.000
_cell.length_c   1.000
_cell.angle_alpha   90.00
_cell.angle_beta   90.00
_cell.angle_gamma   90.00
#
_symmetry.space_group_name_H-M   'P 1'
#
loop_
_entity.id
_entity.type
_entity.pdbx_description
1 polymer ?
#
loop_
_entity_poly.entity_id
_entity_poly.type
_entity_poly.pdbx_seq_one_letter_code
_entity_poly.pdbx_strand_id
1 'polypeptide(L)'
;MSSSTHMSAETLLSSLVDLRLTLNDSHRVQEITSDSELLRHLFRDTLIGRPWLELVRDSDTSVAEEALRLAQAEPGSAHRADVALISGPEEEPVPVTCWLCASHENSAVQVACIDLRGETNLRQQLVNAQRTLEQDYWSNRRLEARYRRMLEMVAEGFLVVDDLSGRVLEANSVATSLLKLEEGALVGRVFPVGLDTEGARTLTELQREARGTTGIAQGEITTTSGDPLSTGVTCLRQGNETRLLIRLASLSENQTDLGLGGETFETSPDGILVTDPNGIVIAANAAFLEIASIQDMEQATGRRADRWLGRSIVDLDVLLSNIRPERPLQLFSSVLRTELGTRLDIELSAVHSERSGQSLILMFIRDVSRRINSEETADVHLPRSIEQITGRVGRVPLKQLVRESTDVIEALCIEAALKLTQDNRAAAAELLGLSRQSLYTKLRRFDIGDSEDTVT
;
A
#
# COMPACT_ATOMS: atom_id res chain seq x y z
N MET A 1 -38.15 21.88 63.29
CA MET A 1 -38.64 21.71 61.91
C MET A 1 -37.68 22.43 60.99
N SER A 2 -36.73 21.70 60.41
CA SER A 2 -35.73 22.21 59.47
C SER A 2 -35.37 21.08 58.50
N SER A 3 -36.39 20.55 57.83
CA SER A 3 -36.30 19.50 56.83
C SER A 3 -36.26 20.15 55.44
N SER A 4 -35.12 20.72 55.05
CA SER A 4 -34.99 21.34 53.73
C SER A 4 -33.53 21.57 53.30
N THR A 5 -32.68 20.53 53.28
CA THR A 5 -31.37 20.65 52.59
C THR A 5 -30.67 19.33 52.19
N HIS A 6 -31.33 18.17 52.25
CA HIS A 6 -30.73 16.88 51.84
C HIS A 6 -31.09 16.46 50.39
N MET A 7 -31.63 17.37 49.58
CA MET A 7 -31.83 17.16 48.14
C MET A 7 -30.58 17.54 47.31
N SER A 8 -29.39 17.62 47.92
CA SER A 8 -28.39 18.64 47.55
C SER A 8 -27.00 18.15 47.14
N ALA A 9 -26.63 16.87 47.26
CA ALA A 9 -25.30 16.41 46.85
C ALA A 9 -25.33 15.01 46.24
N GLU A 10 -26.03 14.06 46.86
CA GLU A 10 -26.16 12.69 46.32
C GLU A 10 -26.89 12.65 44.98
N THR A 11 -27.95 13.44 44.82
CA THR A 11 -28.72 13.53 43.57
C THR A 11 -27.96 14.24 42.44
N LEU A 12 -27.03 15.14 42.78
CA LEU A 12 -26.15 15.80 41.82
C LEU A 12 -25.01 14.87 41.41
N LEU A 13 -24.40 14.18 42.37
CA LEU A 13 -23.39 13.16 42.12
C LEU A 13 -23.94 12.01 41.26
N SER A 14 -25.18 11.58 41.47
CA SER A 14 -25.81 10.56 40.61
C SER A 14 -26.01 11.01 39.17
N SER A 15 -26.18 12.32 38.93
CA SER A 15 -26.33 12.88 37.57
C SER A 15 -25.01 13.17 36.85
N LEU A 16 -23.89 13.19 37.59
CA LEU A 16 -22.56 13.56 37.08
C LEU A 16 -21.68 12.34 36.77
N VAL A 17 -22.10 11.15 37.22
CA VAL A 17 -21.26 9.95 37.24
C VAL A 17 -22.06 8.78 36.66
N ASP A 18 -21.48 8.06 35.70
CA ASP A 18 -22.16 6.96 35.01
C ASP A 18 -22.31 5.71 35.89
N LEU A 19 -21.30 5.44 36.74
CA LEU A 19 -21.26 4.31 37.67
C LEU A 19 -20.67 4.72 39.02
N ARG A 20 -21.35 4.35 40.11
CA ARG A 20 -20.91 4.56 41.49
C ARG A 20 -20.78 3.23 42.21
N LEU A 21 -19.69 3.04 42.93
CA LEU A 21 -19.41 1.87 43.75
C LEU A 21 -19.11 2.30 45.19
N THR A 22 -19.62 1.56 46.16
CA THR A 22 -19.24 1.72 47.56
C THR A 22 -18.42 0.51 47.97
N LEU A 23 -17.19 0.71 48.43
CA LEU A 23 -16.30 -0.32 48.93
C LEU A 23 -16.39 -0.40 50.46
N ASN A 24 -16.42 -1.61 51.00
CA ASN A 24 -16.33 -1.84 52.44
C ASN A 24 -14.87 -1.75 52.95
N ASP A 25 -14.68 -1.92 54.27
CA ASP A 25 -13.37 -1.88 54.94
C ASP A 25 -12.37 -2.95 54.42
N SER A 26 -12.87 -3.99 53.73
CA SER A 26 -12.07 -5.03 53.07
C SER A 26 -11.89 -4.79 51.57
N HIS A 27 -12.18 -3.58 51.08
CA HIS A 27 -12.09 -3.13 49.69
C HIS A 27 -12.93 -3.94 48.71
N ARG A 28 -14.00 -4.57 49.20
CA ARG A 28 -14.98 -5.30 48.40
C ARG A 28 -16.18 -4.43 48.09
N VAL A 29 -16.73 -4.60 46.89
CA VAL A 29 -17.90 -3.82 46.45
C VAL A 29 -19.13 -4.22 47.27
N GLN A 30 -19.63 -3.29 48.07
CA GLN A 30 -20.81 -3.44 48.91
C GLN A 30 -22.08 -3.01 48.18
N GLU A 31 -22.02 -1.91 47.43
CA GLU A 31 -23.17 -1.35 46.72
C GLU A 31 -22.75 -0.78 45.36
N ILE A 32 -23.63 -0.89 44.37
CA ILE A 32 -23.43 -0.38 43.02
C ILE A 32 -24.65 0.45 42.64
N THR A 33 -24.44 1.70 42.26
CA THR A 33 -25.49 2.56 41.68
C THR A 33 -25.07 2.97 40.27
N SER A 34 -25.95 2.81 39.29
CA SER A 34 -25.68 3.20 37.90
C SER A 34 -26.88 3.96 37.35
N ASP A 35 -26.61 5.11 36.72
CA ASP A 35 -27.64 5.92 36.04
C ASP A 35 -27.73 5.59 34.54
N SER A 36 -26.64 5.09 33.94
CA SER A 36 -26.61 4.63 32.55
C SER A 36 -27.30 3.26 32.35
N GLU A 37 -28.22 3.15 31.39
CA GLU A 37 -28.93 1.90 31.03
C GLU A 37 -27.99 0.75 30.61
N LEU A 38 -26.85 1.08 30.01
CA LEU A 38 -25.85 0.11 29.52
C LEU A 38 -25.06 -0.53 30.68
N LEU A 39 -24.68 0.28 31.68
CA LEU A 39 -23.93 -0.19 32.86
C LEU A 39 -24.86 -0.94 33.84
N ARG A 40 -26.16 -0.63 33.82
CA ARG A 40 -27.20 -1.35 34.57
C ARG A 40 -27.38 -2.82 34.17
N HIS A 41 -27.03 -3.21 32.95
CA HIS A 41 -27.12 -4.59 32.45
C HIS A 41 -25.84 -5.41 32.71
N LEU A 42 -24.66 -4.76 32.69
CA LEU A 42 -23.37 -5.45 32.84
C LEU A 42 -23.02 -5.76 34.31
N PHE A 43 -23.52 -4.96 35.27
CA PHE A 43 -22.90 -4.90 36.60
C PHE A 43 -23.77 -5.28 37.80
N ARG A 44 -25.06 -5.63 37.61
CA ARG A 44 -26.00 -5.71 38.75
C ARG A 44 -25.86 -6.93 39.66
N ASP A 45 -25.62 -8.12 39.11
CA ASP A 45 -25.68 -9.36 39.91
C ASP A 45 -24.33 -10.05 40.13
N THR A 46 -23.27 -9.66 39.40
CA THR A 46 -22.00 -10.41 39.36
C THR A 46 -20.85 -9.79 40.17
N LEU A 47 -20.94 -8.50 40.49
CA LEU A 47 -19.83 -7.72 41.05
C LEU A 47 -19.89 -7.48 42.55
N ILE A 48 -21.08 -7.57 43.16
CA ILE A 48 -21.25 -7.36 44.59
C ILE A 48 -20.44 -8.43 45.35
N GLY A 49 -19.57 -7.98 46.25
CA GLY A 49 -18.68 -8.81 47.04
C GLY A 49 -17.31 -9.09 46.42
N ARG A 50 -17.06 -8.75 45.15
CA ARG A 50 -15.71 -8.86 44.54
C ARG A 50 -14.79 -7.75 45.05
N PRO A 51 -13.48 -8.01 45.18
CA PRO A 51 -12.51 -6.97 45.52
C PRO A 51 -12.33 -6.01 44.34
N TRP A 52 -12.17 -4.72 44.65
CA TRP A 52 -12.00 -3.65 43.65
C TRP A 52 -10.89 -3.94 42.64
N LEU A 53 -9.75 -4.47 43.10
CA LEU A 53 -8.58 -4.74 42.26
C LEU A 53 -8.81 -5.86 41.23
N GLU A 54 -9.73 -6.81 41.48
CA GLU A 54 -10.10 -7.85 40.49
C GLU A 54 -11.04 -7.32 39.39
N LEU A 55 -11.62 -6.14 39.60
CA LEU A 55 -12.48 -5.49 38.61
C LEU A 55 -11.70 -4.62 37.63
N VAL A 56 -10.43 -4.38 37.92
CA VAL A 56 -9.53 -3.56 37.10
C VAL A 56 -8.66 -4.48 36.27
N ARG A 57 -8.38 -4.08 35.03
CA ARG A 57 -7.44 -4.78 34.16
C ARG A 57 -6.07 -4.91 34.80
N ASP A 58 -5.42 -6.06 34.63
CA ASP A 58 -4.10 -6.37 35.19
C ASP A 58 -3.02 -5.29 34.93
N SER A 59 -3.09 -4.58 33.78
CA SER A 59 -2.17 -3.49 33.46
C SER A 59 -2.34 -2.25 34.34
N ASP A 60 -3.54 -2.05 34.90
CA ASP A 60 -3.96 -0.82 35.57
C ASP A 60 -4.09 -1.03 37.09
N THR A 61 -3.86 -2.25 37.59
CA THR A 61 -3.96 -2.61 39.01
C THR A 61 -3.06 -1.76 39.90
N SER A 62 -1.86 -1.42 39.43
CA SER A 62 -0.90 -0.58 40.19
C SER A 62 -1.42 0.85 40.38
N VAL A 63 -2.09 1.41 39.38
CA VAL A 63 -2.70 2.76 39.42
C VAL A 63 -3.92 2.75 40.34
N ALA A 64 -4.74 1.68 40.26
CA ALA A 64 -5.89 1.50 41.13
C ALA A 64 -5.51 1.33 42.61
N GLU A 65 -4.45 0.57 42.89
CA GLU A 65 -3.93 0.33 44.24
C GLU A 65 -3.37 1.62 44.85
N GLU A 66 -2.58 2.38 44.09
CA GLU A 66 -2.03 3.66 44.55
C GLU A 66 -3.14 4.67 44.87
N ALA A 67 -4.14 4.80 43.99
CA ALA A 67 -5.26 5.71 44.21
C ALA A 67 -6.13 5.31 45.41
N LEU A 68 -6.32 4.00 45.64
CA LEU A 68 -7.03 3.50 46.82
C LEU A 68 -6.25 3.80 48.11
N ARG A 69 -4.93 3.60 48.09
CA ARG A 69 -4.05 3.90 49.23
C ARG A 69 -4.07 5.39 49.58
N LEU A 70 -3.98 6.27 48.57
CA LEU A 70 -4.03 7.72 48.75
C LEU A 70 -5.38 8.17 49.32
N ALA A 71 -6.48 7.65 48.79
CA ALA A 71 -7.82 7.96 49.30
C ALA A 71 -8.01 7.58 50.78
N GLN A 72 -7.33 6.54 51.26
CA GLN A 72 -7.35 6.14 52.68
C GLN A 72 -6.41 6.97 53.55
N ALA A 73 -5.25 7.37 53.00
CA ALA A 73 -4.30 8.22 53.70
C ALA A 73 -4.82 9.65 53.90
N GLU A 74 -5.63 10.14 52.95
CA GLU A 74 -6.24 11.48 52.96
C GLU A 74 -7.78 11.39 52.88
N PRO A 75 -8.47 10.98 53.96
CA PRO A 75 -9.93 10.91 53.96
C PRO A 75 -10.53 12.29 53.66
N GLY A 76 -11.62 12.33 52.88
CA GLY A 76 -12.26 13.55 52.41
C GLY A 76 -11.62 14.17 51.15
N SER A 77 -10.48 13.67 50.69
CA SER A 77 -9.87 14.05 49.40
C SER A 77 -10.24 13.05 48.30
N ALA A 78 -10.53 13.56 47.10
CA ALA A 78 -10.86 12.74 45.94
C ALA A 78 -9.62 12.52 45.07
N HIS A 79 -9.24 11.26 44.88
CA HIS A 79 -8.09 10.87 44.06
C HIS A 79 -8.54 10.23 42.75
N ARG A 80 -7.95 10.67 41.64
CA ARG A 80 -8.28 10.19 40.30
C ARG A 80 -7.43 8.99 39.90
N ALA A 81 -8.06 8.00 39.28
CA ALA A 81 -7.43 6.86 38.63
C ALA A 81 -8.10 6.59 37.28
N ASP A 82 -7.32 6.55 36.20
CA ASP A 82 -7.81 6.15 34.88
C ASP A 82 -7.55 4.65 34.74
N VAL A 83 -8.62 3.84 34.66
CA VAL A 83 -8.54 2.37 34.69
C VAL A 83 -9.52 1.75 33.72
N ALA A 84 -9.24 0.55 33.23
CA ALA A 84 -10.21 -0.22 32.46
C ALA A 84 -10.90 -1.26 33.35
N LEU A 85 -12.23 -1.22 33.43
CA LEU A 85 -13.04 -2.16 34.21
C LEU A 85 -13.34 -3.43 33.41
N ILE A 86 -13.25 -4.59 34.05
CA ILE A 86 -13.56 -5.90 33.49
C ILE A 86 -14.80 -6.46 34.20
N SER A 87 -15.88 -6.67 33.44
CA SER A 87 -17.12 -7.26 33.94
C SER A 87 -17.09 -8.79 33.97
N GLY A 88 -16.30 -9.41 33.08
CA GLY A 88 -16.18 -10.86 32.92
C GLY A 88 -15.01 -11.28 32.02
N PRO A 89 -14.65 -12.57 31.99
CA PRO A 89 -13.44 -13.06 31.31
C PRO A 89 -13.47 -12.96 29.78
N GLU A 90 -14.65 -12.80 29.16
CA GLU A 90 -14.82 -12.68 27.70
C GLU A 90 -15.30 -11.29 27.24
N GLU A 91 -15.52 -10.33 28.15
CA GLU A 91 -16.04 -9.01 27.79
C GLU A 91 -14.91 -8.00 27.58
N GLU A 92 -15.10 -7.09 26.61
CA GLU A 92 -14.14 -6.02 26.34
C GLU A 92 -14.02 -5.08 27.56
N PRO A 93 -12.78 -4.72 27.97
CA PRO A 93 -12.57 -3.86 29.12
C PRO A 93 -13.11 -2.45 28.83
N VAL A 94 -13.86 -1.90 29.78
CA VAL A 94 -14.50 -0.60 29.66
C VAL A 94 -13.58 0.48 30.23
N PRO A 95 -13.03 1.40 29.43
CA PRO A 95 -12.18 2.47 29.93
C PRO A 95 -13.03 3.46 30.74
N VAL A 96 -12.63 3.71 31.98
CA VAL A 96 -13.30 4.64 32.89
C VAL A 96 -12.31 5.54 33.61
N THR A 97 -12.74 6.76 33.91
CA THR A 97 -12.07 7.60 34.92
C THR A 97 -12.75 7.40 36.26
N CYS A 98 -12.02 6.90 37.25
CA CYS A 98 -12.49 6.67 38.60
C CYS A 98 -12.00 7.76 39.55
N TRP A 99 -12.86 8.20 40.45
CA TRP A 99 -12.55 9.07 41.58
C TRP A 99 -12.82 8.31 42.87
N LEU A 100 -11.79 8.12 43.69
CA LEU A 100 -11.87 7.41 44.96
C LEU A 100 -11.80 8.43 46.11
N CYS A 101 -12.71 8.31 47.07
CA CYS A 101 -12.75 9.15 48.27
C CYS A 101 -13.16 8.30 49.48
N ALA A 102 -12.34 8.27 50.52
CA ALA A 102 -12.71 7.63 51.79
C ALA A 102 -13.51 8.59 52.66
N SER A 103 -14.55 8.07 53.33
CA SER A 103 -15.31 8.84 54.30
C SER A 103 -14.57 8.96 55.64
N HIS A 104 -14.77 10.08 56.35
CA HIS A 104 -14.24 10.28 57.70
C HIS A 104 -15.00 9.48 58.77
N GLU A 105 -16.27 9.12 58.52
CA GLU A 105 -17.17 8.55 59.54
C GLU A 105 -17.21 7.03 59.52
N ASN A 106 -17.15 6.44 58.32
CA ASN A 106 -17.09 4.99 58.10
C ASN A 106 -15.88 4.74 57.19
N SER A 107 -15.06 3.72 57.45
CA SER A 107 -13.87 3.39 56.61
C SER A 107 -14.21 2.91 55.18
N ALA A 108 -15.43 3.18 54.73
CA ALA A 108 -15.93 2.92 53.39
C ALA A 108 -15.35 3.92 52.38
N VAL A 109 -14.99 3.40 51.21
CA VAL A 109 -14.47 4.19 50.08
C VAL A 109 -15.55 4.31 49.02
N GLN A 110 -15.90 5.52 48.64
CA GLN A 110 -16.78 5.79 47.50
C GLN A 110 -15.94 5.90 46.23
N VAL A 111 -16.38 5.21 45.18
CA VAL A 111 -15.77 5.26 43.85
C VAL A 111 -16.81 5.80 42.86
N ALA A 112 -16.45 6.86 42.15
CA ALA A 112 -17.27 7.46 41.09
C ALA A 112 -16.56 7.27 39.74
N CYS A 113 -17.19 6.59 38.80
CA CYS A 113 -16.64 6.22 37.50
C CYS A 113 -17.38 6.95 36.36
N ILE A 114 -16.62 7.53 35.43
CA ILE A 114 -17.11 8.17 34.21
C ILE A 114 -16.70 7.32 33.01
N ASP A 115 -17.64 7.02 32.11
CA ASP A 115 -17.42 6.20 30.92
C ASP A 115 -16.67 6.97 29.82
N LEU A 116 -15.49 6.48 29.44
CA LEU A 116 -14.65 7.10 28.41
C LEU A 116 -14.83 6.47 27.02
N ARG A 117 -15.76 5.51 26.83
CA ARG A 117 -15.96 4.85 25.52
C ARG A 117 -16.34 5.84 24.42
N GLY A 118 -17.18 6.82 24.73
CA GLY A 118 -17.60 7.85 23.76
C GLY A 118 -16.43 8.68 23.25
N GLU A 119 -15.59 9.18 24.16
CA GLU A 119 -14.40 9.97 23.81
C GLU A 119 -13.35 9.11 23.10
N THR A 120 -13.13 7.89 23.56
CA THR A 120 -12.16 6.96 22.98
C THR A 120 -12.55 6.57 21.55
N ASN A 121 -13.83 6.30 21.30
CA ASN A 121 -14.34 5.99 19.97
C ASN A 121 -14.17 7.20 19.03
N LEU A 122 -14.54 8.41 19.47
CA LEU A 122 -14.36 9.61 18.67
C LEU A 122 -12.88 9.89 18.36
N ARG A 123 -12.00 9.73 19.36
CA ARG A 123 -10.55 9.86 19.18
C ARG A 123 -10.01 8.84 18.18
N GLN A 124 -10.46 7.59 18.26
CA GLN A 124 -10.06 6.54 17.33
C GLN A 124 -10.56 6.84 15.91
N GLN A 125 -11.79 7.33 15.76
CA GLN A 125 -12.34 7.76 14.47
C GLN A 125 -11.52 8.90 13.86
N LEU A 126 -11.12 9.89 14.65
CA LEU A 126 -10.29 10.99 14.19
C LEU A 126 -8.91 10.52 13.73
N VAL A 127 -8.25 9.66 14.51
CA VAL A 127 -6.94 9.09 14.14
C VAL A 127 -7.06 8.28 12.85
N ASN A 128 -8.10 7.46 12.70
CA ASN A 128 -8.33 6.68 11.50
C ASN A 128 -8.59 7.59 10.29
N ALA A 129 -9.41 8.64 10.44
CA ALA A 129 -9.70 9.59 9.37
C ALA A 129 -8.43 10.36 8.93
N GLN A 130 -7.60 10.79 9.88
CA GLN A 130 -6.32 11.43 9.57
C GLN A 130 -5.40 10.49 8.79
N ARG A 131 -5.30 9.22 9.22
CA ARG A 131 -4.48 8.21 8.55
C ARG A 131 -4.93 7.95 7.11
N THR A 132 -6.24 7.88 6.88
CA THR A 132 -6.81 7.71 5.53
C THR A 132 -6.47 8.92 4.64
N LEU A 133 -6.64 10.14 5.15
CA LEU A 133 -6.32 11.36 4.40
C LEU A 133 -4.83 11.45 4.03
N GLU A 134 -3.94 11.06 4.95
CA GLU A 134 -2.50 11.01 4.66
C GLU A 134 -2.19 9.97 3.57
N GLN A 135 -2.79 8.79 3.65
CA GLN A 135 -2.63 7.75 2.62
C GLN A 135 -3.09 8.23 1.24
N ASP A 136 -4.25 8.88 1.17
CA ASP A 136 -4.79 9.45 -0.07
C ASP A 136 -3.90 10.57 -0.62
N TYR A 137 -3.39 11.44 0.25
CA TYR A 137 -2.45 12.50 -0.13
C TYR A 137 -1.18 11.93 -0.75
N TRP A 138 -0.57 10.92 -0.10
CA TRP A 138 0.64 10.28 -0.59
C TRP A 138 0.40 9.49 -1.88
N SER A 139 -0.75 8.83 -2.01
CA SER A 139 -1.16 8.14 -3.23
C SER A 139 -1.29 9.12 -4.41
N ASN A 140 -2.00 10.23 -4.22
CA ASN A 140 -2.17 11.26 -5.23
C ASN A 140 -0.85 11.90 -5.63
N ARG A 141 0.02 12.23 -4.67
CA ARG A 141 1.36 12.75 -4.99
C ARG A 141 2.19 11.76 -5.79
N ARG A 142 2.07 10.47 -5.50
CA ARG A 142 2.79 9.41 -6.23
C ARG A 142 2.25 9.26 -7.65
N LEU A 143 0.92 9.35 -7.83
CA LEU A 143 0.27 9.39 -9.14
C LEU A 143 0.70 10.63 -9.94
N GLU A 144 0.70 11.80 -9.32
CA GLU A 144 1.13 13.06 -9.93
C GLU A 144 2.60 13.02 -10.35
N ALA A 145 3.49 12.55 -9.47
CA ALA A 145 4.91 12.42 -9.80
C ALA A 145 5.17 11.35 -10.86
N ARG A 146 4.37 10.28 -10.90
CA ARG A 146 4.43 9.26 -11.95
C ARG A 146 3.92 9.83 -13.27
N TYR A 147 2.81 10.57 -13.25
CA TYR A 147 2.24 11.22 -14.44
C TYR A 147 3.20 12.26 -15.00
N ARG A 148 3.77 13.13 -14.17
CA ARG A 148 4.76 14.14 -14.59
C ARG A 148 6.01 13.49 -15.21
N ARG A 149 6.52 12.41 -14.61
CA ARG A 149 7.62 11.64 -15.21
C ARG A 149 7.23 10.93 -16.49
N MET A 150 6.03 10.34 -16.58
CA MET A 150 5.54 9.74 -17.82
C MET A 150 5.43 10.79 -18.93
N LEU A 151 4.96 11.99 -18.61
CA LEU A 151 4.91 13.13 -19.52
C LEU A 151 6.31 13.59 -19.96
N GLU A 152 7.29 13.60 -19.06
CA GLU A 152 8.70 13.91 -19.38
C GLU A 152 9.36 12.82 -20.24
N MET A 153 8.89 11.57 -20.17
CA MET A 153 9.44 10.42 -20.93
C MET A 153 8.84 10.26 -22.33
N VAL A 154 7.84 11.06 -22.73
CA VAL A 154 7.28 11.00 -24.10
C VAL A 154 8.15 11.85 -25.03
N ALA A 155 8.69 11.22 -26.07
CA ALA A 155 9.52 11.84 -27.14
C ALA A 155 8.78 12.90 -27.99
N GLU A 156 7.51 13.14 -27.69
CA GLU A 156 6.65 14.07 -28.39
C GLU A 156 6.45 15.32 -27.53
N GLY A 157 6.46 16.48 -28.17
CA GLY A 157 6.02 17.70 -27.53
C GLY A 157 4.53 17.61 -27.20
N PHE A 158 4.13 17.91 -25.97
CA PHE A 158 2.71 18.08 -25.65
C PHE A 158 2.44 19.49 -25.15
N LEU A 159 1.25 19.98 -25.49
CA LEU A 159 0.70 21.24 -24.99
C LEU A 159 -0.75 21.01 -24.58
N VAL A 160 -1.12 21.53 -23.41
CA VAL A 160 -2.51 21.62 -22.97
C VAL A 160 -2.97 23.05 -23.14
N VAL A 161 -4.01 23.26 -23.95
CA VAL A 161 -4.54 24.59 -24.28
C VAL A 161 -5.97 24.71 -23.76
N ASP A 162 -6.28 25.82 -23.12
CA ASP A 162 -7.64 26.17 -22.73
C ASP A 162 -8.50 26.53 -23.95
N ASP A 163 -9.66 25.89 -24.09
CA ASP A 163 -10.50 26.01 -25.30
C ASP A 163 -11.14 27.40 -25.46
N LEU A 164 -11.39 28.08 -24.33
CA LEU A 164 -12.03 29.40 -24.26
C LEU A 164 -11.06 30.54 -24.55
N SER A 165 -9.91 30.53 -23.87
CA SER A 165 -8.91 31.60 -23.98
C SER A 165 -7.84 31.35 -25.04
N GLY A 166 -7.73 30.11 -25.53
CA GLY A 166 -6.67 29.68 -26.45
C GLY A 166 -5.27 29.72 -25.83
N ARG A 167 -5.17 29.87 -24.50
CA ARG A 167 -3.89 29.97 -23.79
C ARG A 167 -3.34 28.59 -23.43
N VAL A 168 -2.03 28.43 -23.56
CA VAL A 168 -1.31 27.24 -23.11
C VAL A 168 -1.31 27.22 -21.58
N LEU A 169 -1.91 26.18 -21.00
CA LEU A 169 -1.90 25.91 -19.56
C LEU A 169 -0.63 25.17 -19.15
N GLU A 170 -0.24 24.17 -19.94
CA GLU A 170 0.93 23.31 -19.67
C GLU A 170 1.63 22.96 -20.98
N ALA A 171 2.95 22.83 -20.94
CA ALA A 171 3.76 22.32 -22.04
C ALA A 171 5.01 21.65 -21.49
N ASN A 172 5.51 20.61 -22.16
CA ASN A 172 6.83 20.05 -21.84
C ASN A 172 7.98 20.80 -22.53
N SER A 173 9.18 20.53 -22.06
CA SER A 173 10.43 20.99 -22.67
C SER A 173 10.54 20.54 -24.13
N VAL A 174 10.10 19.32 -24.47
CA VAL A 174 10.12 18.80 -25.85
C VAL A 174 9.28 19.65 -26.81
N ALA A 175 8.08 20.07 -26.43
CA ALA A 175 7.25 20.98 -27.25
C ALA A 175 7.94 22.33 -27.46
N THR A 176 8.64 22.82 -26.43
CA THR A 176 9.38 24.08 -26.48
C THR A 176 10.56 23.98 -27.45
N SER A 177 11.30 22.87 -27.39
CA SER A 177 12.42 22.56 -28.29
C SER A 177 11.96 22.36 -29.74
N LEU A 178 10.87 21.62 -29.99
CA LEU A 178 10.33 21.37 -31.33
C LEU A 178 9.84 22.66 -32.01
N LEU A 179 9.28 23.59 -31.22
CA LEU A 179 8.86 24.91 -31.70
C LEU A 179 9.99 25.93 -31.74
N LYS A 180 11.22 25.56 -31.33
CA LYS A 180 12.42 26.42 -31.25
C LYS A 180 12.18 27.71 -30.45
N LEU A 181 11.48 27.60 -29.32
CA LEU A 181 11.18 28.69 -28.41
C LEU A 181 12.07 28.65 -27.16
N GLU A 182 12.19 29.76 -26.44
CA GLU A 182 12.89 29.80 -25.15
C GLU A 182 12.12 29.01 -24.07
N GLU A 183 12.84 28.40 -23.12
CA GLU A 183 12.24 27.69 -21.99
C GLU A 183 11.27 28.60 -21.21
N GLY A 184 10.05 28.12 -21.01
CA GLY A 184 8.99 28.88 -20.33
C GLY A 184 8.25 29.90 -21.21
N ALA A 185 8.61 30.08 -22.48
CA ALA A 185 7.94 31.05 -23.36
C ALA A 185 6.52 30.61 -23.81
N LEU A 186 6.21 29.32 -23.76
CA LEU A 186 4.94 28.76 -24.21
C LEU A 186 3.80 28.93 -23.20
N VAL A 187 4.06 28.65 -21.91
CA VAL A 187 3.03 28.64 -20.87
C VAL A 187 2.45 30.05 -20.68
N GLY A 188 1.13 30.16 -20.74
CA GLY A 188 0.37 31.41 -20.59
C GLY A 188 0.19 32.25 -21.86
N ARG A 189 0.84 31.90 -22.98
CA ARG A 189 0.63 32.56 -24.28
C ARG A 189 -0.52 31.95 -25.06
N VAL A 190 -1.09 32.73 -25.99
CA VAL A 190 -2.12 32.25 -26.93
C VAL A 190 -1.43 31.42 -28.02
N PHE A 191 -1.88 30.19 -28.25
CA PHE A 191 -1.38 29.28 -29.29
C PHE A 191 -2.25 29.41 -30.56
N PRO A 192 -1.74 29.31 -31.80
CA PRO A 192 -0.43 28.81 -32.26
C PRO A 192 0.71 29.83 -32.29
N VAL A 193 1.75 29.62 -31.47
CA VAL A 193 3.01 30.40 -31.50
C VAL A 193 4.14 29.46 -31.90
N GLY A 194 5.03 29.90 -32.80
CA GLY A 194 6.13 29.09 -33.34
C GLY A 194 5.80 28.34 -34.64
N LEU A 195 4.56 28.44 -35.13
CA LEU A 195 4.12 27.91 -36.43
C LEU A 195 4.12 29.00 -37.51
N ASP A 196 4.31 28.59 -38.76
CA ASP A 196 4.13 29.49 -39.90
C ASP A 196 2.63 29.75 -40.18
N THR A 197 2.34 30.55 -41.23
CA THR A 197 0.96 30.93 -41.56
C THR A 197 0.11 29.72 -42.03
N GLU A 198 0.74 28.73 -42.64
CA GLU A 198 0.07 27.55 -43.20
C GLU A 198 -0.20 26.53 -42.09
N GLY A 199 0.81 26.17 -41.30
CA GLY A 199 0.70 25.33 -40.11
C GLY A 199 -0.26 25.88 -39.05
N ALA A 200 -0.31 27.21 -38.86
CA ALA A 200 -1.29 27.82 -37.96
C ALA A 200 -2.75 27.62 -38.44
N ARG A 201 -3.00 27.68 -39.76
CA ARG A 201 -4.32 27.42 -40.34
C ARG A 201 -4.70 25.95 -40.19
N THR A 202 -3.80 25.05 -40.57
CA THR A 202 -3.99 23.60 -40.45
C THR A 202 -4.27 23.19 -39.01
N LEU A 203 -3.52 23.74 -38.04
CA LEU A 203 -3.78 23.46 -36.63
C LEU A 203 -5.16 23.96 -36.18
N THR A 204 -5.59 25.14 -36.62
CA THR A 204 -6.91 25.69 -36.27
C THR A 204 -8.03 24.80 -36.82
N GLU A 205 -7.85 24.25 -38.02
CA GLU A 205 -8.78 23.29 -38.61
C GLU A 205 -8.83 21.97 -37.80
N LEU A 206 -7.67 21.44 -37.41
CA LEU A 206 -7.57 20.25 -36.56
C LEU A 206 -8.20 20.45 -35.18
N GLN A 207 -8.02 21.63 -34.57
CA GLN A 207 -8.69 21.98 -33.31
C GLN A 207 -10.21 21.99 -33.47
N ARG A 208 -10.72 22.53 -34.59
CA ARG A 208 -12.16 22.53 -34.89
C ARG A 208 -12.69 21.11 -35.11
N GLU A 209 -11.93 20.26 -35.79
CA GLU A 209 -12.26 18.85 -36.01
C GLU A 209 -12.27 18.05 -34.71
N ALA A 210 -11.24 18.22 -33.87
CA ALA A 210 -11.14 17.57 -32.57
C ALA A 210 -12.28 17.96 -31.62
N ARG A 211 -12.89 19.15 -31.78
CA ARG A 211 -14.10 19.53 -31.02
C ARG A 211 -15.35 18.76 -31.48
N GLY A 212 -15.39 18.31 -32.72
CA GLY A 212 -16.52 17.57 -33.32
C GLY A 212 -16.45 16.06 -33.16
N THR A 213 -15.24 15.51 -32.93
CA THR A 213 -14.98 14.06 -32.89
C THR A 213 -14.45 13.64 -31.51
N THR A 214 -14.74 12.43 -31.05
CA THR A 214 -14.19 11.86 -29.80
C THR A 214 -12.80 11.24 -29.96
N GLY A 215 -12.23 11.30 -31.18
CA GLY A 215 -10.95 10.73 -31.57
C GLY A 215 -9.86 11.78 -31.74
N ILE A 216 -8.68 11.33 -32.17
CA ILE A 216 -7.51 12.18 -32.40
C ILE A 216 -7.61 12.77 -33.81
N ALA A 217 -7.66 14.10 -33.93
CA ALA A 217 -7.52 14.78 -35.21
C ALA A 217 -6.02 14.94 -35.53
N GLN A 218 -5.53 14.25 -36.56
CA GLN A 218 -4.11 14.23 -36.92
C GLN A 218 -3.85 15.04 -38.20
N GLY A 219 -2.69 15.69 -38.28
CA GLY A 219 -2.24 16.36 -39.49
C GLY A 219 -0.76 16.73 -39.43
N GLU A 220 -0.30 17.41 -40.47
CA GLU A 220 1.08 17.90 -40.57
C GLU A 220 1.07 19.42 -40.53
N ILE A 221 2.00 19.99 -39.78
CA ILE A 221 2.16 21.44 -39.62
C ILE A 221 3.62 21.83 -39.81
N THR A 222 3.84 23.03 -40.30
CA THR A 222 5.17 23.59 -40.51
C THR A 222 5.47 24.66 -39.48
N THR A 223 6.68 24.62 -38.92
CA THR A 223 7.17 25.65 -38.00
C THR A 223 7.56 26.93 -38.75
N THR A 224 7.75 28.04 -38.04
CA THR A 224 8.31 29.27 -38.64
C THR A 224 9.70 29.08 -39.25
N SER A 225 10.42 28.03 -38.84
CA SER A 225 11.74 27.65 -39.39
C SER A 225 11.64 26.78 -40.65
N GLY A 226 10.43 26.38 -41.06
CA GLY A 226 10.19 25.49 -42.20
C GLY A 226 10.33 24.00 -41.88
N ASP A 227 10.51 23.62 -40.61
CA ASP A 227 10.60 22.22 -40.22
C ASP A 227 9.19 21.59 -40.19
N PRO A 228 8.98 20.44 -40.86
CA PRO A 228 7.71 19.75 -40.84
C PRO A 228 7.56 18.96 -39.52
N LEU A 229 6.43 19.14 -38.85
CA LEU A 229 6.05 18.42 -37.63
C LEU A 229 4.72 17.66 -37.85
N SER A 230 4.62 16.47 -37.28
CA SER A 230 3.34 15.77 -37.13
C SER A 230 2.62 16.33 -35.90
N THR A 231 1.32 16.59 -36.02
CA THR A 231 0.47 17.09 -34.94
C THR A 231 -0.76 16.22 -34.73
N GLY A 232 -1.14 16.02 -33.48
CA GLY A 232 -2.38 15.36 -33.09
C GLY A 232 -3.13 16.18 -32.04
N VAL A 233 -4.41 16.47 -32.28
CA VAL A 233 -5.25 17.25 -31.36
C VAL A 233 -6.36 16.36 -30.79
N THR A 234 -6.52 16.39 -29.47
CA THR A 234 -7.58 15.67 -28.74
C THR A 234 -8.35 16.65 -27.86
N CYS A 235 -9.68 16.66 -27.95
CA CYS A 235 -10.54 17.48 -27.11
C CYS A 235 -10.94 16.71 -25.85
N LEU A 236 -10.59 17.23 -24.68
CA LEU A 236 -10.90 16.68 -23.38
C LEU A 236 -11.97 17.55 -22.72
N ARG A 237 -13.10 16.95 -22.37
CA ARG A 237 -14.21 17.62 -21.68
C ARG A 237 -14.33 17.05 -20.28
N GLN A 238 -14.11 17.88 -19.27
CA GLN A 238 -14.27 17.51 -17.86
C GLN A 238 -15.14 18.55 -17.16
N GLY A 239 -16.41 18.18 -16.88
CA GLY A 239 -17.39 19.10 -16.32
C GLY A 239 -17.70 20.26 -17.29
N ASN A 240 -17.51 21.49 -16.82
CA ASN A 240 -17.68 22.71 -17.64
C ASN A 240 -16.39 23.18 -18.32
N GLU A 241 -15.26 22.52 -18.08
CA GLU A 241 -13.98 22.89 -18.69
C GLU A 241 -13.72 22.04 -19.94
N THR A 242 -13.39 22.72 -21.04
CA THR A 242 -12.93 22.08 -22.27
C THR A 242 -11.46 22.42 -22.45
N ARG A 243 -10.63 21.39 -22.62
CA ARG A 243 -9.18 21.52 -22.81
C ARG A 243 -8.79 20.78 -24.08
N LEU A 244 -7.83 21.34 -24.82
CA LEU A 244 -7.27 20.73 -26.02
C LEU A 244 -5.88 20.20 -25.68
N LEU A 245 -5.67 18.90 -25.87
CA LEU A 245 -4.35 18.28 -25.81
C LEU A 245 -3.78 18.23 -27.22
N ILE A 246 -2.65 18.91 -27.43
CA ILE A 246 -1.94 18.98 -28.71
C ILE A 246 -0.62 18.23 -28.55
N ARG A 247 -0.38 17.26 -29.43
CA ARG A 247 0.87 16.50 -29.52
C ARG A 247 1.63 16.94 -30.77
N LEU A 248 2.94 17.10 -30.66
CA LEU A 248 3.88 17.52 -31.70
C LEU A 248 5.01 16.52 -31.79
N ALA A 249 5.37 16.08 -32.98
CA ALA A 249 6.53 15.21 -33.21
C ALA A 249 7.29 15.67 -34.46
N SER A 250 8.63 15.54 -34.46
CA SER A 250 9.45 15.84 -35.64
C SER A 250 9.20 14.83 -36.75
N LEU A 251 9.02 15.29 -37.99
CA LEU A 251 8.97 14.39 -39.15
C LEU A 251 10.37 13.97 -39.64
N SER A 252 11.43 14.66 -39.20
CA SER A 252 12.82 14.40 -39.65
C SER A 252 13.51 13.22 -38.95
N GLU A 253 12.98 12.73 -37.81
CA GLU A 253 13.46 11.51 -37.14
C GLU A 253 12.88 10.22 -37.75
N ASN A 254 12.09 10.32 -38.84
CA ASN A 254 11.48 9.18 -39.51
C ASN A 254 12.39 8.46 -40.54
N GLN A 255 13.69 8.74 -40.60
CA GLN A 255 14.61 8.16 -41.62
C GLN A 255 15.68 7.19 -41.10
N THR A 256 15.45 6.53 -39.97
CA THR A 256 16.08 5.22 -39.69
C THR A 256 14.97 4.18 -39.67
N ASP A 257 15.01 3.27 -40.66
CA ASP A 257 14.05 2.20 -40.92
C ASP A 257 13.43 1.65 -39.61
N LEU A 258 12.10 1.77 -39.52
CA LEU A 258 11.20 1.34 -38.41
C LEU A 258 10.90 2.37 -37.30
N GLY A 259 11.59 3.51 -37.21
CA GLY A 259 11.26 4.56 -36.23
C GLY A 259 11.39 4.13 -34.77
N LEU A 260 12.25 3.15 -34.50
CA LEU A 260 12.52 2.56 -33.18
C LEU A 260 13.76 3.12 -32.49
N GLY A 261 14.24 4.31 -32.88
CA GLY A 261 15.58 4.81 -32.50
C GLY A 261 15.69 6.32 -32.30
N GLY A 262 14.68 6.97 -31.73
CA GLY A 262 14.81 8.37 -31.28
C GLY A 262 15.69 8.49 -30.03
N GLU A 263 16.17 9.70 -29.69
CA GLU A 263 16.99 9.94 -28.50
C GLU A 263 16.35 9.39 -27.21
N THR A 264 15.03 9.38 -27.11
CA THR A 264 14.27 8.83 -25.98
C THR A 264 14.35 7.31 -25.84
N PHE A 265 14.45 6.58 -26.96
CA PHE A 265 14.65 5.13 -26.94
C PHE A 265 16.02 4.82 -26.32
N GLU A 266 17.06 5.54 -26.75
CA GLU A 266 18.43 5.34 -26.28
C GLU A 266 18.68 5.88 -24.86
N THR A 267 18.03 6.97 -24.47
CA THR A 267 18.22 7.59 -23.13
C THR A 267 17.30 7.02 -22.04
N SER A 268 16.45 6.03 -22.36
CA SER A 268 15.59 5.40 -21.37
C SER A 268 16.40 4.67 -20.28
N PRO A 269 16.09 4.88 -18.98
CA PRO A 269 16.76 4.19 -17.88
C PRO A 269 16.34 2.71 -17.75
N ASP A 270 15.17 2.35 -18.28
CA ASP A 270 14.72 0.96 -18.37
C ASP A 270 15.17 0.38 -19.71
N GLY A 271 15.54 -0.90 -19.72
CA GLY A 271 15.95 -1.60 -20.93
C GLY A 271 14.77 -1.83 -21.86
N ILE A 272 14.89 -1.47 -23.12
CA ILE A 272 13.85 -1.63 -24.14
C ILE A 272 14.35 -2.62 -25.18
N LEU A 273 13.54 -3.66 -25.42
CA LEU A 273 13.79 -4.67 -26.45
C LEU A 273 12.59 -4.75 -27.39
N VAL A 274 12.86 -4.70 -28.69
CA VAL A 274 11.83 -4.81 -29.73
C VAL A 274 12.07 -6.08 -30.53
N THR A 275 11.02 -6.90 -30.66
CA THR A 275 11.07 -8.16 -31.40
C THR A 275 9.93 -8.29 -32.41
N ASP A 276 10.10 -9.21 -33.35
CA ASP A 276 8.99 -9.75 -34.13
C ASP A 276 8.10 -10.68 -33.26
N PRO A 277 6.97 -11.18 -33.78
CA PRO A 277 6.10 -12.11 -33.07
C PRO A 277 6.73 -13.48 -32.76
N ASN A 278 7.83 -13.83 -33.43
CA ASN A 278 8.59 -15.05 -33.20
C ASN A 278 9.71 -14.85 -32.16
N GLY A 279 9.83 -13.64 -31.60
CA GLY A 279 10.87 -13.28 -30.63
C GLY A 279 12.24 -12.99 -31.24
N ILE A 280 12.33 -12.73 -32.55
CA ILE A 280 13.55 -12.27 -33.21
C ILE A 280 13.75 -10.79 -32.91
N VAL A 281 14.92 -10.44 -32.38
CA VAL A 281 15.29 -9.06 -32.02
C VAL A 281 15.44 -8.20 -33.26
N ILE A 282 14.68 -7.11 -33.28
CA ILE A 282 14.69 -6.09 -34.32
C ILE A 282 15.55 -4.90 -33.86
N ALA A 283 15.36 -4.46 -32.62
CA ALA A 283 16.10 -3.34 -32.03
C ALA A 283 16.19 -3.49 -30.50
N ALA A 284 17.21 -2.89 -29.90
CA ALA A 284 17.35 -2.82 -28.45
C ALA A 284 18.10 -1.54 -28.06
N ASN A 285 17.71 -0.88 -26.96
CA ASN A 285 18.36 0.36 -26.54
C ASN A 285 19.65 0.11 -25.74
N ALA A 286 20.45 1.16 -25.55
CA ALA A 286 21.67 1.12 -24.74
C ALA A 286 21.47 0.49 -23.35
N ALA A 287 20.38 0.81 -22.65
CA ALA A 287 20.11 0.25 -21.32
C ALA A 287 19.90 -1.28 -21.34
N PHE A 288 19.21 -1.83 -22.35
CA PHE A 288 19.09 -3.28 -22.50
C PHE A 288 20.44 -3.93 -22.81
N LEU A 289 21.24 -3.33 -23.71
CA LEU A 289 22.57 -3.84 -24.04
C LEU A 289 23.48 -3.88 -22.80
N GLU A 290 23.41 -2.86 -21.94
CA GLU A 290 24.13 -2.82 -20.67
C GLU A 290 23.68 -3.94 -19.72
N ILE A 291 22.36 -4.09 -19.49
CA ILE A 291 21.80 -5.14 -18.62
C ILE A 291 22.19 -6.53 -19.13
N ALA A 292 22.14 -6.77 -20.45
CA ALA A 292 22.49 -8.03 -21.07
C ALA A 292 24.00 -8.24 -21.25
N SER A 293 24.83 -7.23 -20.95
CA SER A 293 26.27 -7.20 -21.18
C SER A 293 26.66 -7.47 -22.64
N ILE A 294 25.90 -6.90 -23.57
CA ILE A 294 26.13 -6.95 -25.03
C ILE A 294 26.91 -5.70 -25.43
N GLN A 295 27.97 -5.87 -26.22
CA GLN A 295 28.85 -4.75 -26.60
C GLN A 295 28.28 -3.91 -27.73
N ASP A 296 27.70 -4.56 -28.75
CA ASP A 296 27.18 -3.91 -29.95
C ASP A 296 25.78 -4.43 -30.29
N MET A 297 24.89 -3.54 -30.74
CA MET A 297 23.52 -3.89 -31.13
C MET A 297 23.48 -4.95 -32.25
N GLU A 298 24.46 -4.95 -33.16
CA GLU A 298 24.59 -5.96 -34.22
C GLU A 298 24.70 -7.40 -33.70
N GLN A 299 25.17 -7.58 -32.46
CA GLN A 299 25.22 -8.89 -31.81
C GLN A 299 23.84 -9.35 -31.33
N ALA A 300 22.92 -8.42 -31.09
CA ALA A 300 21.55 -8.70 -30.65
C ALA A 300 20.60 -8.86 -31.85
N THR A 301 20.70 -7.99 -32.85
CA THR A 301 19.80 -7.95 -34.01
C THR A 301 19.78 -9.25 -34.80
N GLY A 302 18.59 -9.72 -35.17
CA GLY A 302 18.37 -10.95 -35.93
C GLY A 302 18.50 -12.24 -35.10
N ARG A 303 18.84 -12.15 -33.82
CA ARG A 303 18.85 -13.32 -32.91
C ARG A 303 17.53 -13.45 -32.17
N ARG A 304 17.23 -14.65 -31.68
CA ARG A 304 16.06 -14.86 -30.82
C ARG A 304 16.35 -14.35 -29.40
N ALA A 305 15.34 -13.74 -28.80
CA ALA A 305 15.42 -13.16 -27.46
C ALA A 305 15.54 -14.20 -26.34
N ASP A 306 15.29 -15.49 -26.63
CA ASP A 306 15.38 -16.63 -25.69
C ASP A 306 16.81 -16.86 -25.17
N ARG A 307 17.79 -16.32 -25.90
CA ARG A 307 19.19 -16.28 -25.49
C ARG A 307 19.38 -15.50 -24.18
N TRP A 308 18.66 -14.39 -24.02
CA TRP A 308 18.79 -13.51 -22.86
C TRP A 308 17.57 -13.56 -21.94
N LEU A 309 16.36 -13.76 -22.46
CA LEU A 309 15.12 -13.73 -21.68
C LEU A 309 14.63 -15.13 -21.35
N GLY A 310 14.41 -15.38 -20.05
CA GLY A 310 13.83 -16.61 -19.53
C GLY A 310 14.84 -17.54 -18.87
N ARG A 311 14.32 -18.47 -18.07
CA ARG A 311 15.09 -19.55 -17.43
C ARG A 311 15.31 -20.71 -18.40
N SER A 312 14.43 -20.87 -19.38
CA SER A 312 14.47 -21.89 -20.44
C SER A 312 13.95 -21.35 -21.77
N ILE A 313 14.22 -22.04 -22.88
CA ILE A 313 13.71 -21.68 -24.22
C ILE A 313 12.17 -21.63 -24.24
N VAL A 314 11.52 -22.47 -23.40
CA VAL A 314 10.07 -22.57 -23.28
C VAL A 314 9.46 -21.31 -22.64
N ASP A 315 10.23 -20.57 -21.85
CA ASP A 315 9.73 -19.40 -21.12
C ASP A 315 9.38 -18.25 -22.07
N LEU A 316 10.15 -18.07 -23.16
CA LEU A 316 9.88 -17.02 -24.14
C LEU A 316 8.60 -17.31 -24.95
N ASP A 317 8.39 -18.55 -25.39
CA ASP A 317 7.19 -18.88 -26.17
C ASP A 317 5.92 -18.70 -25.32
N VAL A 318 5.98 -19.04 -24.03
CA VAL A 318 4.89 -18.78 -23.07
C VAL A 318 4.67 -17.28 -22.90
N LEU A 319 5.74 -16.49 -22.74
CA LEU A 319 5.68 -15.03 -22.67
C LEU A 319 5.00 -14.43 -23.90
N LEU A 320 5.47 -14.79 -25.10
CA LEU A 320 4.94 -14.31 -26.38
C LEU A 320 3.47 -14.71 -26.57
N SER A 321 3.09 -15.94 -26.19
CA SER A 321 1.70 -16.41 -26.31
C SER A 321 0.70 -15.66 -25.41
N ASN A 322 1.20 -15.03 -24.33
CA ASN A 322 0.39 -14.25 -23.40
C ASN A 322 0.28 -12.77 -23.82
N ILE A 323 1.12 -12.30 -24.74
CA ILE A 323 1.09 -10.93 -25.24
C ILE A 323 0.05 -10.88 -26.38
N ARG A 324 -1.10 -10.26 -26.11
CA ARG A 324 -2.18 -10.08 -27.10
C ARG A 324 -2.44 -8.60 -27.36
N PRO A 325 -2.98 -8.22 -28.52
CA PRO A 325 -3.31 -6.82 -28.83
C PRO A 325 -4.24 -6.18 -27.78
N GLU A 326 -5.20 -6.95 -27.25
CA GLU A 326 -6.20 -6.49 -26.28
C GLU A 326 -5.70 -6.53 -24.82
N ARG A 327 -4.58 -7.19 -24.55
CA ARG A 327 -4.08 -7.40 -23.18
C ARG A 327 -2.55 -7.26 -23.13
N PRO A 328 -2.03 -6.09 -22.75
CA PRO A 328 -0.60 -5.94 -22.52
C PRO A 328 -0.17 -6.82 -21.32
N LEU A 329 1.03 -7.37 -21.42
CA LEU A 329 1.66 -8.08 -20.32
C LEU A 329 2.27 -7.05 -19.37
N GLN A 330 1.89 -7.07 -18.10
CA GLN A 330 2.38 -6.13 -17.09
C GLN A 330 3.04 -6.88 -15.95
N LEU A 331 4.18 -6.36 -15.47
CA LEU A 331 4.85 -6.79 -14.23
C LEU A 331 5.16 -8.30 -14.20
N PHE A 332 5.59 -8.86 -15.33
CA PHE A 332 5.96 -10.26 -15.43
C PHE A 332 7.37 -10.46 -14.89
N SER A 333 7.51 -11.15 -13.77
CA SER A 333 8.82 -11.49 -13.21
C SER A 333 9.49 -12.60 -14.04
N SER A 334 10.71 -12.34 -14.50
CA SER A 334 11.51 -13.30 -15.27
C SER A 334 12.98 -13.20 -14.87
N VAL A 335 13.83 -13.97 -15.54
CA VAL A 335 15.29 -13.94 -15.37
C VAL A 335 15.92 -13.52 -16.68
N LEU A 336 16.88 -12.61 -16.61
CA LEU A 336 17.75 -12.25 -17.73
C LEU A 336 19.10 -12.93 -17.59
N ARG A 337 19.58 -13.52 -18.67
CA ARG A 337 20.90 -14.15 -18.79
C ARG A 337 21.81 -13.22 -19.57
N THR A 338 22.89 -12.77 -18.95
CA THR A 338 23.88 -11.95 -19.64
C THR A 338 24.77 -12.81 -20.53
N GLU A 339 25.47 -12.19 -21.49
CA GLU A 339 26.49 -12.88 -22.30
C GLU A 339 27.64 -13.45 -21.44
N LEU A 340 27.88 -12.87 -20.27
CA LEU A 340 28.88 -13.32 -19.30
C LEU A 340 28.39 -14.49 -18.43
N GLY A 341 27.15 -14.96 -18.64
CA GLY A 341 26.57 -16.11 -17.94
C GLY A 341 25.98 -15.81 -16.56
N THR A 342 25.96 -14.54 -16.15
CA THR A 342 25.27 -14.13 -14.91
C THR A 342 23.75 -14.12 -15.12
N ARG A 343 23.01 -14.35 -14.04
CA ARG A 343 21.55 -14.32 -14.02
C ARG A 343 21.09 -13.12 -13.20
N LEU A 344 20.22 -12.32 -13.79
CA LEU A 344 19.64 -11.12 -13.18
C LEU A 344 18.14 -11.32 -13.04
N ASP A 345 17.58 -11.00 -11.88
CA ASP A 345 16.13 -10.99 -11.71
C ASP A 345 15.59 -9.72 -12.35
N ILE A 346 14.65 -9.90 -13.29
CA ILE A 346 14.07 -8.79 -14.06
C ILE A 346 12.55 -8.78 -13.94
N GLU A 347 12.00 -7.58 -14.08
CA GLU A 347 10.58 -7.35 -14.29
C GLU A 347 10.36 -6.90 -15.73
N LEU A 348 9.47 -7.61 -16.44
CA LEU A 348 9.20 -7.41 -17.85
C LEU A 348 7.74 -6.97 -18.04
N SER A 349 7.55 -5.91 -18.82
CA SER A 349 6.22 -5.51 -19.31
C SER A 349 6.28 -5.45 -20.83
N ALA A 350 5.28 -6.00 -21.51
CA ALA A 350 5.29 -6.11 -22.95
C ALA A 350 3.96 -5.69 -23.57
N VAL A 351 4.06 -5.04 -24.73
CA VAL A 351 2.90 -4.58 -25.51
C VAL A 351 3.06 -5.01 -26.96
N HIS A 352 1.98 -5.49 -27.55
CA HIS A 352 1.88 -5.73 -28.98
C HIS A 352 1.53 -4.43 -29.69
N SER A 353 2.26 -4.08 -30.74
CA SER A 353 2.04 -2.88 -31.54
C SER A 353 2.10 -3.23 -33.02
N GLU A 354 1.24 -2.64 -33.85
CA GLU A 354 1.33 -2.73 -35.30
C GLU A 354 1.86 -1.42 -35.87
N ARG A 355 2.93 -1.49 -36.66
CA ARG A 355 3.54 -0.34 -37.33
C ARG A 355 3.87 -0.70 -38.78
N SER A 356 3.46 0.14 -39.72
CA SER A 356 3.76 -0.03 -41.16
C SER A 356 3.39 -1.41 -41.73
N GLY A 357 2.33 -2.04 -41.21
CA GLY A 357 1.88 -3.37 -41.62
C GLY A 357 2.69 -4.55 -41.03
N GLN A 358 3.63 -4.27 -40.13
CA GLN A 358 4.38 -5.29 -39.39
C GLN A 358 3.92 -5.31 -37.92
N SER A 359 3.68 -6.51 -37.40
CA SER A 359 3.41 -6.74 -35.98
C SER A 359 4.74 -6.79 -35.22
N LEU A 360 4.82 -6.00 -34.16
CA LEU A 360 6.00 -5.81 -33.33
C LEU A 360 5.62 -6.02 -31.87
N ILE A 361 6.56 -6.52 -31.08
CA ILE A 361 6.43 -6.66 -29.64
C ILE A 361 7.47 -5.77 -28.99
N LEU A 362 7.01 -4.80 -28.19
CA LEU A 362 7.88 -3.95 -27.39
C LEU A 362 7.90 -4.48 -25.96
N MET A 363 9.09 -4.72 -25.44
CA MET A 363 9.34 -5.18 -24.07
C MET A 363 10.14 -4.15 -23.30
N PHE A 364 9.62 -3.77 -22.14
CA PHE A 364 10.29 -2.97 -21.12
C PHE A 364 10.82 -3.91 -20.05
N ILE A 365 12.13 -3.84 -19.80
CA ILE A 365 12.87 -4.75 -18.94
C ILE A 365 13.56 -3.92 -17.87
N ARG A 366 13.29 -4.27 -16.63
CA ARG A 366 13.85 -3.58 -15.48
C ARG A 366 14.58 -4.57 -14.58
N ASP A 367 15.82 -4.27 -14.22
CA ASP A 367 16.55 -5.00 -13.20
C ASP A 367 15.94 -4.73 -11.81
N VAL A 368 15.44 -5.78 -11.17
CA VAL A 368 14.88 -5.71 -9.81
C VAL A 368 15.86 -6.21 -8.75
N SER A 369 17.03 -6.71 -9.15
CA SER A 369 18.08 -7.21 -8.25
C SER A 369 18.52 -6.13 -7.25
N ARG A 370 18.56 -4.86 -7.67
CA ARG A 370 18.92 -3.72 -6.80
C ARG A 370 17.88 -3.38 -5.72
N ARG A 371 16.63 -3.82 -5.85
CA ARG A 371 15.59 -3.62 -4.83
C ARG A 371 15.56 -4.73 -3.79
N ILE A 372 16.03 -5.93 -4.14
CA ILE A 372 15.98 -7.10 -3.27
C ILE A 372 17.08 -7.06 -2.21
N ASN A 373 18.22 -6.39 -2.48
CA ASN A 373 19.32 -6.30 -1.51
C ASN A 373 19.09 -5.31 -0.34
N SER A 374 17.94 -4.63 -0.29
CA SER A 374 17.49 -3.93 0.93
C SER A 374 16.68 -4.82 1.89
N GLU A 375 16.41 -6.08 1.51
CA GLU A 375 15.79 -7.10 2.35
C GLU A 375 16.75 -8.30 2.57
N GLU A 376 18.04 -8.07 2.76
CA GLU A 376 18.96 -9.12 3.26
C GLU A 376 19.33 -8.87 4.72
N THR A 377 18.37 -9.19 5.59
CA THR A 377 18.49 -10.18 6.68
C THR A 377 17.10 -10.33 7.29
N ALA A 378 16.15 -10.86 6.52
CA ALA A 378 14.99 -11.46 7.15
C ALA A 378 15.46 -12.82 7.68
N ASP A 379 15.59 -12.91 9.00
CA ASP A 379 15.64 -14.19 9.70
C ASP A 379 14.69 -15.19 9.06
N VAL A 380 15.14 -16.44 8.97
CA VAL A 380 14.40 -17.58 8.43
C VAL A 380 13.19 -17.86 9.33
N HIS A 381 12.18 -17.00 9.29
CA HIS A 381 10.91 -17.20 9.94
C HIS A 381 9.94 -17.82 8.93
N LEU A 382 9.30 -18.91 9.36
CA LEU A 382 8.27 -19.60 8.61
C LEU A 382 7.19 -18.59 8.14
N PRO A 383 6.77 -18.59 6.87
CA PRO A 383 5.70 -17.71 6.41
C PRO A 383 4.42 -17.99 7.21
N ARG A 384 3.81 -16.94 7.78
CA ARG A 384 2.71 -17.07 8.74
C ARG A 384 1.37 -17.43 8.09
N SER A 385 1.23 -17.30 6.77
CA SER A 385 -0.05 -17.53 6.06
C SER A 385 0.12 -18.12 4.66
N ILE A 386 -0.81 -18.97 4.25
CA ILE A 386 -0.90 -19.60 2.90
C ILE A 386 -0.94 -18.53 1.79
N GLU A 387 -1.51 -17.36 2.05
CA GLU A 387 -1.58 -16.22 1.13
C GLU A 387 -0.21 -15.63 0.75
N GLN A 388 0.79 -15.76 1.64
CA GLN A 388 2.17 -15.34 1.33
C GLN A 388 2.86 -16.33 0.37
N ILE A 389 2.40 -17.59 0.33
CA ILE A 389 2.94 -18.63 -0.55
C ILE A 389 2.32 -18.51 -1.95
N THR A 390 1.03 -18.18 -2.06
CA THR A 390 0.36 -17.97 -3.36
C THR A 390 0.92 -16.75 -4.10
N GLY A 391 1.31 -15.68 -3.40
CA GLY A 391 2.01 -14.52 -3.97
C GLY A 391 3.46 -14.77 -4.40
N ARG A 392 4.02 -15.97 -4.14
CA ARG A 392 5.36 -16.41 -4.56
C ARG A 392 5.32 -17.39 -5.74
N VAL A 393 4.13 -17.74 -6.23
CA VAL A 393 3.96 -18.55 -7.44
C VAL A 393 4.53 -17.78 -8.64
N GLY A 394 5.54 -18.38 -9.31
CA GLY A 394 6.31 -17.74 -10.38
C GLY A 394 7.66 -17.15 -9.94
N ARG A 395 7.88 -16.91 -8.64
CA ARG A 395 9.14 -16.39 -8.07
C ARG A 395 10.10 -17.51 -7.67
N VAL A 396 9.59 -18.54 -7.00
CA VAL A 396 10.36 -19.65 -6.40
C VAL A 396 10.00 -20.99 -7.07
N PRO A 397 10.94 -21.95 -7.25
CA PRO A 397 10.63 -23.26 -7.83
C PRO A 397 9.49 -23.98 -7.08
N LEU A 398 8.57 -24.60 -7.82
CA LEU A 398 7.38 -25.26 -7.24
C LEU A 398 7.74 -26.27 -6.15
N LYS A 399 8.83 -27.01 -6.32
CA LYS A 399 9.32 -27.98 -5.32
C LYS A 399 9.62 -27.33 -3.96
N GLN A 400 10.13 -26.11 -3.97
CA GLN A 400 10.42 -25.36 -2.76
C GLN A 400 9.15 -24.75 -2.16
N LEU A 401 8.24 -24.21 -2.98
CA LEU A 401 6.94 -23.72 -2.51
C LEU A 401 6.12 -24.82 -1.83
N VAL A 402 6.08 -26.02 -2.43
CA VAL A 402 5.39 -27.18 -1.86
C VAL A 402 6.04 -27.62 -0.55
N ARG A 403 7.37 -27.55 -0.45
CA ARG A 403 8.08 -27.87 0.80
C ARG A 403 7.77 -26.85 1.88
N GLU A 404 7.81 -25.56 1.58
CA GLU A 404 7.46 -24.48 2.51
C GLU A 404 6.00 -24.56 2.96
N SER A 405 5.05 -24.84 2.06
CA SER A 405 3.65 -25.03 2.44
C SER A 405 3.44 -26.26 3.31
N THR A 406 4.17 -27.34 3.03
CA THR A 406 4.11 -28.56 3.86
C THR A 406 4.66 -28.28 5.25
N ASP A 407 5.78 -27.57 5.35
CA ASP A 407 6.39 -27.20 6.63
C ASP A 407 5.44 -26.30 7.47
N VAL A 408 4.70 -25.37 6.85
CA VAL A 408 3.68 -24.54 7.53
C VAL A 408 2.49 -25.37 8.02
N ILE A 409 1.96 -26.26 7.17
CA ILE A 409 0.84 -27.13 7.56
C ILE A 409 1.27 -28.06 8.69
N GLU A 410 2.48 -28.63 8.62
CA GLU A 410 3.02 -29.48 9.68
C GLU A 410 3.17 -28.72 11.00
N ALA A 411 3.69 -27.50 10.99
CA ALA A 411 3.82 -26.67 12.18
C ALA A 411 2.45 -26.36 12.81
N LEU A 412 1.46 -25.95 12.01
CA LEU A 412 0.10 -25.67 12.50
C LEU A 412 -0.59 -26.92 13.08
N CYS A 413 -0.44 -28.07 12.44
CA CYS A 413 -0.99 -29.33 12.95
C CYS A 413 -0.34 -29.74 14.28
N ILE A 414 0.97 -29.55 14.42
CA ILE A 414 1.69 -29.82 15.67
C ILE A 414 1.23 -28.88 16.78
N GLU A 415 1.11 -27.58 16.51
CA GLU A 415 0.64 -26.59 17.48
C GLU A 415 -0.81 -26.85 17.92
N ALA A 416 -1.70 -27.20 16.99
CA ALA A 416 -3.08 -27.56 17.30
C ALA A 416 -3.17 -28.83 18.16
N ALA A 417 -2.36 -29.85 17.88
CA ALA A 417 -2.32 -31.07 18.68
C ALA A 417 -1.78 -30.82 20.10
N LEU A 418 -0.79 -29.95 20.27
CA LEU A 418 -0.27 -29.56 21.59
C LEU A 418 -1.31 -28.78 22.39
N LYS A 419 -2.01 -27.81 21.78
CA LYS A 419 -3.10 -27.06 22.42
C LYS A 419 -4.24 -27.98 22.89
N LEU A 420 -4.65 -28.95 22.06
CA LEU A 420 -5.69 -29.91 22.41
C LEU A 420 -5.27 -30.89 23.52
N THR A 421 -3.97 -31.11 23.72
CA THR A 421 -3.42 -32.03 24.71
C THR A 421 -2.79 -31.34 25.91
N GLN A 422 -2.96 -30.02 26.04
CA GLN A 422 -2.37 -29.19 27.10
C GLN A 422 -0.86 -29.42 27.21
N ASP A 423 -0.15 -29.32 26.09
CA ASP A 423 1.30 -29.51 25.95
C ASP A 423 1.83 -30.91 26.33
N ASN A 424 0.95 -31.91 26.44
CA ASN A 424 1.36 -33.29 26.60
C ASN A 424 1.91 -33.85 25.27
N ARG A 425 3.23 -33.72 25.09
CA ARG A 425 3.99 -34.19 23.91
C ARG A 425 3.75 -35.66 23.57
N ALA A 426 3.51 -36.53 24.56
CA ALA A 426 3.26 -37.94 24.31
C ALA A 426 1.85 -38.17 23.71
N ALA A 427 0.84 -37.47 24.22
CA ALA A 427 -0.52 -37.52 23.70
C ALA A 427 -0.64 -36.83 22.33
N ALA A 428 0.07 -35.71 22.13
CA ALA A 428 0.13 -35.02 20.84
C ALA A 428 0.75 -35.90 19.74
N ALA A 429 1.80 -36.68 20.05
CA ALA A 429 2.40 -37.62 19.11
C ALA A 429 1.41 -38.72 18.68
N GLU A 430 0.63 -39.25 19.62
CA GLU A 430 -0.40 -40.25 19.33
C GLU A 430 -1.54 -39.67 18.48
N LEU A 431 -2.01 -38.45 18.79
CA LEU A 431 -3.03 -37.77 17.99
C LEU A 431 -2.60 -37.48 16.55
N LEU A 432 -1.32 -37.16 16.35
CA LEU A 432 -0.76 -36.90 15.02
C LEU A 432 -0.34 -38.18 14.27
N GLY A 433 -0.42 -39.35 14.90
CA GLY A 433 0.04 -40.61 14.33
C GLY A 433 1.56 -40.67 14.08
N LEU A 434 2.34 -39.90 14.86
CA LEU A 434 3.79 -39.80 14.74
C LEU A 434 4.49 -40.58 15.86
N SER A 435 5.71 -41.07 15.59
CA SER A 435 6.56 -41.55 16.67
C SER A 435 7.01 -40.38 17.55
N ARG A 436 7.18 -40.62 18.85
CA ARG A 436 7.64 -39.59 19.80
C ARG A 436 8.94 -38.93 19.35
N GLN A 437 9.89 -39.71 18.82
CA GLN A 437 11.16 -39.21 18.28
C GLN A 437 10.98 -38.29 17.06
N SER A 438 10.03 -38.62 16.17
CA SER A 438 9.70 -37.79 15.00
C SER A 438 9.09 -36.45 15.44
N LEU A 439 8.20 -36.47 16.44
CA LEU A 439 7.63 -35.25 17.01
C LEU A 439 8.72 -34.34 17.60
N TYR A 440 9.62 -34.86 18.43
CA TYR A 440 10.72 -34.06 19.00
C TYR A 440 11.62 -33.42 17.94
N THR A 441 11.91 -34.16 16.86
CA THR A 441 12.73 -33.64 15.75
C THR A 441 12.01 -32.50 15.04
N LYS A 442 10.68 -32.61 14.85
CA LYS A 442 9.87 -31.56 14.22
C LYS A 442 9.67 -30.33 15.11
N LEU A 443 9.45 -30.52 16.42
CA LEU A 443 9.36 -29.40 17.38
C LEU A 443 10.63 -28.54 17.36
N ARG A 444 11.80 -29.18 17.38
CA ARG A 444 13.10 -28.49 17.29
C ARG A 444 13.34 -27.84 15.93
N ARG A 445 12.82 -28.43 14.84
CA ARG A 445 12.95 -27.88 13.49
C ARG A 445 12.09 -26.63 13.28
N PHE A 446 10.95 -26.55 13.96
CA PHE A 446 9.99 -25.44 13.83
C PHE A 446 10.05 -24.42 14.97
N ASP A 447 10.98 -24.59 15.92
CA ASP A 447 11.17 -23.72 17.09
C ASP A 447 9.90 -23.57 17.97
N ILE A 448 9.12 -24.65 18.05
CA ILE A 448 7.87 -24.71 18.82
C ILE A 448 8.18 -25.35 20.18
N GLY A 449 8.27 -24.52 21.23
CA GLY A 449 8.31 -24.98 22.63
C GLY A 449 9.57 -24.68 23.45
N ASP A 450 10.44 -23.76 23.03
CA ASP A 450 11.61 -23.32 23.82
C ASP A 450 11.34 -22.08 24.72
N SER A 451 10.08 -21.66 24.88
CA SER A 451 9.72 -20.44 25.63
C SER A 451 9.70 -20.57 27.17
N GLU A 452 9.93 -21.74 27.76
CA GLU A 452 9.87 -21.93 29.21
C GLU A 452 10.94 -22.91 29.71
N ASP A 453 12.23 -22.55 29.68
CA ASP A 453 13.26 -23.23 30.49
C ASP A 453 14.57 -22.44 30.66
N THR A 454 14.51 -21.10 30.76
CA THR A 454 15.64 -20.28 31.22
C THR A 454 15.23 -19.32 32.33
N VAL A 455 14.98 -19.86 33.52
CA VAL A 455 15.23 -19.17 34.78
C VAL A 455 15.89 -20.16 35.74
N THR A 456 17.21 -20.05 35.85
CA THR A 456 17.99 -20.45 37.04
C THR A 456 18.73 -19.23 37.56
#